data_AF-A0A2V8GTN7-F1
#
_entry.id   AF-A0A2V8GTN7-F1
#
_cell.length_a   1.000
_cell.length_b   1.000
_cell.length_c   1.000
_cell.angle_alpha   90.00
_cell.angle_beta   90.00
_cell.angle_gamma   90.00
#
_symmetry.space_group_name_H-M   'P 1'
#
loop_
_entity.id
_entity.type
_entity.pdbx_description
1 polymer ?
#
loop_
_entity_poly.entity_id
_entity_poly.type
_entity_poly.pdbx_seq_one_letter_code
_entity_poly.pdbx_strand_id
1 'polypeptide(L)'
;MICDELIKETVLDELKKQGAHVCTPQEKIQLERTIQTPRRTLNTKIVGKAAVKIAEMAGFTVPSNTRALVAYADGVGPDYPISREKLSPTLAFYVVKDWREGCAKCIEILNFGGLGHTLSVHTNDEEVVRQFALRKPAFRICVNTSAALGAVGYTTNLFPSMTLGCGAAGGNITSDNISPLHLINLKRVAYGVRELAAPAASKTAAVHAAAAGGRRAIEELVDQWLGARTTAGNPAPVAASPPAAPPLSSYKDLEPPRPQVEKTETKPVGFVCEEDVRAAVLANSKMPGPSIRRLIMTPNTTTRVSCIRA
;
A
#
# COMPACT_ATOMS: atom_id res chain seq x y z
N MET A 1 20.78 8.74 3.60
CA MET A 1 21.18 9.34 4.88
C MET A 1 21.10 10.85 4.70
N ILE A 2 20.44 11.53 5.64
CA ILE A 2 20.37 13.00 5.71
C ILE A 2 21.10 13.34 7.02
N CYS A 3 22.11 14.20 6.94
CA CYS A 3 23.01 14.50 8.04
C CYS A 3 23.08 16.01 8.27
N ASP A 4 23.01 16.43 9.53
CA ASP A 4 23.24 17.83 9.89
C ASP A 4 24.70 18.20 9.58
N GLU A 5 24.89 19.39 9.02
CA GLU A 5 26.19 19.90 8.58
C GLU A 5 27.22 19.92 9.71
N LEU A 6 26.78 20.25 10.92
CA LEU A 6 27.62 20.35 12.12
C LEU A 6 28.35 19.04 12.47
N ILE A 7 27.76 17.89 12.16
CA ILE A 7 28.32 16.57 12.50
C ILE A 7 28.77 15.78 11.27
N LYS A 8 28.75 16.40 10.08
CA LYS A 8 29.02 15.75 8.79
C LYS A 8 30.35 15.00 8.79
N GLU A 9 31.44 15.63 9.20
CA GLU A 9 32.77 15.01 9.18
C GLU A 9 32.85 13.83 10.15
N THR A 10 32.30 13.97 11.37
CA THR A 10 32.24 12.89 12.36
C THR A 10 31.47 11.68 11.83
N VAL A 11 30.34 11.91 11.16
CA VAL A 11 29.52 10.84 10.57
C VAL A 11 30.26 10.15 9.42
N LEU A 12 30.91 10.91 8.53
CA LEU A 12 31.66 10.33 7.41
C LEU A 12 32.85 9.50 7.88
N ASP A 13 33.57 9.96 8.90
CA ASP A 13 34.69 9.20 9.48
C ASP A 13 34.21 7.92 10.15
N GLU A 14 33.08 7.97 10.86
CA GLU A 14 32.50 6.77 11.47
C GLU A 14 31.99 5.79 10.41
N LEU A 15 31.38 6.27 9.32
CA LEU A 15 30.99 5.43 8.18
C LEU A 15 32.20 4.70 7.58
N LYS A 16 33.31 5.42 7.34
CA LYS A 16 34.55 4.82 6.81
C LYS A 16 35.11 3.77 7.76
N LYS A 17 35.17 4.05 9.07
CA LYS A 17 35.60 3.08 10.10
C LYS A 17 34.75 1.81 10.09
N GLN A 18 33.45 1.94 9.84
CA GLN A 18 32.52 0.81 9.74
C GLN A 18 32.52 0.11 8.37
N GLY A 19 33.43 0.50 7.45
CA GLY A 19 33.65 -0.16 6.16
C GLY A 19 32.83 0.40 5.00
N ALA A 20 32.34 1.64 5.10
CA ALA A 20 31.73 2.33 3.97
C ALA A 20 32.80 2.95 3.06
N HIS A 21 32.62 2.82 1.75
CA HIS A 21 33.39 3.56 0.74
C HIS A 21 32.62 4.83 0.35
N VAL A 22 33.20 6.00 0.63
CA VAL A 22 32.63 7.28 0.22
C VAL A 22 33.09 7.58 -1.20
N CYS A 23 32.16 7.54 -2.15
CA CYS A 23 32.44 7.70 -3.56
C CYS A 23 32.97 9.09 -3.91
N THR A 24 33.97 9.14 -4.78
CA THR A 24 34.41 10.38 -5.44
C THR A 24 33.32 10.90 -6.39
N PRO A 25 33.39 12.17 -6.87
CA PRO A 25 32.46 12.68 -7.87
C PRO A 25 32.41 11.82 -9.14
N GLN A 26 33.55 11.28 -9.57
CA GLN A 26 33.67 10.42 -10.74
C GLN A 26 33.02 9.05 -10.50
N GLU A 27 33.31 8.43 -9.35
CA GLU A 27 32.70 7.14 -8.96
C GLU A 27 31.19 7.26 -8.77
N LYS A 28 30.69 8.39 -8.26
CA LYS A 28 29.25 8.67 -8.17
C LYS A 28 28.60 8.62 -9.55
N ILE A 29 29.15 9.30 -10.55
CA ILE A 29 28.58 9.31 -11.91
C ILE A 29 28.55 7.89 -12.49
N GLN A 30 29.62 7.12 -12.29
CA GLN A 30 29.69 5.71 -12.68
C GLN A 30 28.62 4.87 -11.97
N LEU A 31 28.47 5.06 -10.66
CA LEU A 31 27.50 4.35 -9.83
C LEU A 31 26.05 4.68 -10.21
N GLU A 32 25.73 5.95 -10.47
CA GLU A 32 24.40 6.39 -10.88
C GLU A 32 23.97 5.78 -12.22
N ARG A 33 24.90 5.67 -13.18
CA ARG A 33 24.68 4.97 -14.46
C ARG A 33 24.39 3.47 -14.26
N THR A 34 24.96 2.88 -13.22
CA THR A 34 24.71 1.47 -12.87
C THR A 34 23.39 1.30 -12.13
N ILE A 35 22.96 2.28 -11.34
CA ILE A 35 21.69 2.25 -10.59
C ILE A 35 20.48 2.33 -11.53
N GLN A 36 20.56 3.12 -12.60
CA GLN A 36 19.43 3.40 -13.47
C GLN A 36 19.64 2.85 -14.89
N THR A 37 18.61 2.20 -15.44
CA THR A 37 18.63 1.75 -16.84
C THR A 37 18.43 2.93 -17.79
N PRO A 38 18.73 2.78 -19.10
CA PRO A 38 18.41 3.80 -20.10
C PRO A 38 16.92 4.18 -20.14
N ARG A 39 16.02 3.30 -19.68
CA ARG A 39 14.58 3.57 -19.55
C ARG A 39 14.20 4.30 -18.26
N ARG A 40 15.18 4.84 -17.54
CA ARG A 40 15.02 5.54 -16.27
C ARG A 40 14.47 4.69 -15.11
N THR A 41 14.44 3.36 -15.24
CA THR A 41 13.98 2.41 -14.20
C THR A 41 15.14 1.87 -13.35
N LEU A 42 14.84 1.15 -12.26
CA LEU A 42 15.85 0.52 -11.42
C LEU A 42 16.55 -0.60 -12.19
N ASN A 43 17.88 -0.61 -12.17
CA ASN A 43 18.65 -1.71 -12.71
C ASN A 43 18.58 -2.91 -11.76
N THR A 44 17.73 -3.88 -12.08
CA THR A 44 17.51 -5.07 -11.24
C THR A 44 18.77 -5.93 -11.05
N LYS A 45 19.79 -5.77 -11.91
CA LYS A 45 21.06 -6.51 -11.79
C LYS A 45 21.85 -6.18 -10.52
N ILE A 46 21.61 -5.02 -9.90
CA ILE A 46 22.30 -4.60 -8.66
C ILE A 46 21.60 -5.13 -7.40
N VAL A 47 20.35 -5.57 -7.51
CA VAL A 47 19.50 -5.90 -6.34
C VAL A 47 20.11 -7.06 -5.57
N GLY A 48 20.28 -6.87 -4.26
CA GLY A 48 20.88 -7.87 -3.36
C GLY A 48 22.35 -8.21 -3.63
N LYS A 49 23.07 -7.45 -4.48
CA LYS A 49 24.50 -7.66 -4.73
C LYS A 49 25.36 -6.99 -3.66
N ALA A 50 26.54 -7.55 -3.40
CA ALA A 50 27.53 -6.95 -2.51
C ALA A 50 28.06 -5.62 -3.07
N ALA A 51 28.45 -4.70 -2.18
CA ALA A 51 28.96 -3.37 -2.53
C ALA A 51 30.16 -3.45 -3.50
N VAL A 52 31.10 -4.37 -3.24
CA VAL A 52 32.26 -4.64 -4.11
C VAL A 52 31.84 -5.03 -5.53
N LYS A 53 30.81 -5.88 -5.67
CA LYS A 53 30.33 -6.31 -6.99
C LYS A 53 29.65 -5.17 -7.74
N ILE A 54 28.94 -4.30 -7.03
CA ILE A 54 28.29 -3.13 -7.62
C ILE A 54 29.34 -2.12 -8.11
N ALA A 55 30.42 -1.90 -7.34
CA ALA A 55 31.54 -1.06 -7.76
C ALA A 55 32.18 -1.61 -9.05
N GLU A 56 32.45 -2.92 -9.11
CA GLU A 56 32.99 -3.58 -10.31
C GLU A 56 32.06 -3.39 -11.52
N MET A 57 30.75 -3.57 -11.33
CA MET A 57 29.75 -3.34 -12.38
C MET A 57 29.70 -1.89 -12.85
N ALA A 58 30.02 -0.94 -11.96
CA ALA A 58 30.11 0.49 -12.28
C ALA A 58 31.46 0.89 -12.91
N GLY A 59 32.44 0.00 -12.93
CA GLY A 59 33.74 0.24 -13.56
C GLY A 59 34.77 0.90 -12.64
N PHE A 60 34.65 0.73 -11.33
CA PHE A 60 35.68 1.11 -10.36
C PHE A 60 35.92 0.01 -9.33
N THR A 61 37.01 0.13 -8.56
CA THR A 61 37.39 -0.87 -7.55
C THR A 61 37.34 -0.26 -6.16
N VAL A 62 36.98 -1.09 -5.17
CA VAL A 62 36.93 -0.74 -3.76
C VAL A 62 37.57 -1.87 -2.95
N PRO A 63 38.00 -1.63 -1.70
CA PRO A 63 38.52 -2.68 -0.83
C PRO A 63 37.56 -3.87 -0.69
N SER A 64 38.08 -5.09 -0.59
CA SER A 64 37.27 -6.33 -0.57
C SER A 64 36.34 -6.43 0.65
N ASN A 65 36.65 -5.73 1.72
CA ASN A 65 35.83 -5.64 2.94
C ASN A 65 34.79 -4.51 2.91
N THR A 66 34.60 -3.83 1.77
CA THR A 66 33.62 -2.74 1.64
C THR A 66 32.20 -3.25 1.89
N ARG A 67 31.50 -2.65 2.86
CA ARG A 67 30.15 -3.04 3.27
C ARG A 67 29.06 -2.23 2.59
N ALA A 68 29.32 -0.97 2.26
CA ALA A 68 28.37 -0.09 1.59
C ALA A 68 29.09 0.96 0.72
N LEU A 69 28.45 1.35 -0.38
CA LEU A 69 28.83 2.50 -1.19
C LEU A 69 28.02 3.72 -0.76
N VAL A 70 28.68 4.84 -0.47
CA VAL A 70 28.04 6.08 -0.03
C VAL A 70 28.38 7.18 -1.02
N ALA A 71 27.37 7.79 -1.66
CA ALA A 71 27.57 8.87 -2.60
C ALA A 71 26.75 10.09 -2.22
N TYR A 72 27.35 11.27 -2.36
CA TYR A 72 26.64 12.54 -2.16
C TYR A 72 25.50 12.68 -3.16
N ALA A 73 24.36 13.17 -2.70
CA ALA A 73 23.19 13.39 -3.53
C ALA A 73 22.89 14.89 -3.64
N ASP A 74 22.78 15.38 -4.87
CA ASP A 74 22.61 16.82 -5.15
C ASP A 74 21.13 17.22 -5.23
N GLY A 75 20.23 16.24 -5.25
CA GLY A 75 18.80 16.45 -5.38
C GLY A 75 18.01 15.15 -5.23
N VAL A 76 16.69 15.25 -5.33
CA VAL A 76 15.77 14.12 -5.27
C VAL A 76 14.99 14.06 -6.58
N GLY A 77 14.87 12.86 -7.16
CA GLY A 77 14.04 12.65 -8.32
C GLY A 77 14.67 11.79 -9.41
N PRO A 78 14.01 11.67 -10.57
CA PRO A 78 14.45 10.80 -11.67
C PRO A 78 15.81 11.16 -12.26
N ASP A 79 16.20 12.44 -12.18
CA ASP A 79 17.47 12.96 -12.67
C ASP A 79 18.61 12.81 -11.64
N TYR A 80 18.29 12.36 -10.42
CA TYR A 80 19.25 12.05 -9.36
C TYR A 80 19.15 10.58 -8.97
N PRO A 81 19.73 9.64 -9.73
CA PRO A 81 19.51 8.20 -9.57
C PRO A 81 19.84 7.67 -8.18
N ILE A 82 20.84 8.26 -7.52
CA ILE A 82 21.23 7.91 -6.16
C ILE A 82 20.11 8.14 -5.13
N SER A 83 19.16 9.04 -5.42
CA SER A 83 18.05 9.42 -4.52
C SER A 83 16.94 8.38 -4.42
N ARG A 84 16.76 7.52 -5.44
CA ARG A 84 15.69 6.52 -5.50
C ARG A 84 15.90 5.37 -4.52
N GLU A 85 14.89 4.53 -4.33
CA GLU A 85 15.09 3.16 -3.86
C GLU A 85 16.10 2.37 -4.73
N LYS A 86 16.98 1.59 -4.07
CA LYS A 86 18.14 0.91 -4.69
C LYS A 86 18.23 -0.59 -4.39
N LEU A 87 17.55 -1.08 -3.34
CA LEU A 87 17.53 -2.49 -2.89
C LEU A 87 18.92 -3.18 -2.90
N SER A 88 19.95 -2.43 -2.53
CA SER A 88 21.36 -2.81 -2.57
C SER A 88 22.13 -1.98 -1.54
N PRO A 89 23.34 -2.39 -1.13
CA PRO A 89 24.17 -1.69 -0.14
C PRO A 89 24.79 -0.40 -0.71
N THR A 90 23.94 0.49 -1.20
CA THR A 90 24.26 1.78 -1.77
C THR A 90 23.40 2.85 -1.11
N LEU A 91 24.03 3.90 -0.58
CA LEU A 91 23.40 4.94 0.20
C LEU A 91 23.64 6.32 -0.43
N ALA A 92 22.56 7.10 -0.55
CA ALA A 92 22.66 8.54 -0.78
C ALA A 92 23.07 9.23 0.52
N PHE A 93 23.90 10.26 0.43
CA PHE A 93 24.28 11.12 1.54
C PHE A 93 23.92 12.57 1.23
N TYR A 94 23.04 13.15 2.04
CA TYR A 94 22.63 14.56 1.97
C TYR A 94 23.16 15.29 3.19
N VAL A 95 23.57 16.53 3.01
CA VAL A 95 23.95 17.44 4.09
C VAL A 95 22.87 18.52 4.17
N VAL A 96 22.39 18.78 5.38
CA VAL A 96 21.36 19.80 5.67
C VAL A 96 21.83 20.71 6.80
N LYS A 97 21.36 21.94 6.84
CA LYS A 97 21.77 22.93 7.85
C LYS A 97 21.24 22.58 9.24
N ASP A 98 19.99 22.12 9.31
CA ASP A 98 19.31 21.77 10.55
C ASP A 98 18.22 20.69 10.35
N TRP A 99 17.60 20.29 11.45
CA TRP A 99 16.53 19.29 11.46
C TRP A 99 15.28 19.72 10.67
N ARG A 100 15.05 21.02 10.46
CA ARG A 100 13.89 21.52 9.69
C ARG A 100 14.13 21.32 8.20
N GLU A 101 15.33 21.62 7.72
CA GLU A 101 15.73 21.29 6.36
C GLU A 101 15.77 19.77 6.17
N GLY A 102 16.29 19.03 7.16
CA GLY A 102 16.22 17.57 7.18
C GLY A 102 14.78 17.04 7.09
N CYS A 103 13.85 17.67 7.81
CA CYS A 103 12.42 17.35 7.76
C CYS A 103 11.86 17.53 6.34
N ALA A 104 12.13 18.67 5.70
CA ALA A 104 11.69 18.94 4.33
C ALA A 104 12.29 17.93 3.34
N LYS A 105 13.59 17.63 3.47
CA LYS A 105 14.28 16.65 2.61
C LYS A 105 13.71 15.24 2.76
N CYS A 106 13.35 14.83 3.98
CA CYS A 106 12.67 13.55 4.21
C CYS A 106 11.34 13.49 3.45
N ILE A 107 10.53 14.55 3.51
CA ILE A 107 9.22 14.61 2.84
C ILE A 107 9.41 14.54 1.31
N GLU A 108 10.38 15.27 0.77
CA GLU A 108 10.72 15.24 -0.65
C GLU A 108 11.09 13.83 -1.13
N ILE A 109 11.96 13.12 -0.39
CA ILE A 109 12.34 11.73 -0.70
C ILE A 109 11.13 10.78 -0.61
N LEU A 110 10.30 10.90 0.43
CA LEU A 110 9.12 10.07 0.60
C LEU A 110 8.11 10.28 -0.54
N ASN A 111 7.89 11.53 -0.96
CA ASN A 111 7.01 11.85 -2.08
C ASN A 111 7.53 11.29 -3.41
N PHE A 112 8.84 11.14 -3.58
CA PHE A 112 9.41 10.59 -4.81
C PHE A 112 9.19 9.07 -4.95
N GLY A 113 9.13 8.30 -3.85
CA GLY A 113 8.92 6.85 -3.95
C GLY A 113 8.88 6.06 -2.66
N GLY A 114 8.60 6.69 -1.52
CA GLY A 114 8.55 6.03 -0.21
C GLY A 114 7.31 6.34 0.63
N LEU A 115 6.29 6.95 0.02
CA LEU A 115 5.13 7.50 0.72
C LEU A 115 4.43 6.43 1.56
N GLY A 116 4.24 6.72 2.84
CA GLY A 116 3.60 5.84 3.82
C GLY A 116 4.48 4.71 4.36
N HIS A 117 5.66 4.44 3.80
CA HIS A 117 6.41 3.23 4.15
C HIS A 117 7.18 3.33 5.47
N THR A 118 8.44 3.77 5.44
CA THR A 118 9.33 3.78 6.61
C THR A 118 10.23 5.00 6.60
N LEU A 119 10.46 5.56 7.78
CA LEU A 119 11.51 6.54 8.06
C LEU A 119 12.26 6.10 9.31
N SER A 120 13.56 6.39 9.38
CA SER A 120 14.33 6.26 10.62
C SER A 120 15.00 7.58 10.97
N VAL A 121 15.04 7.90 12.27
CA VAL A 121 15.68 9.07 12.83
C VAL A 121 16.60 8.64 13.98
N HIS A 122 17.81 9.20 14.01
CA HIS A 122 18.76 8.99 15.09
C HIS A 122 18.95 10.32 15.82
N THR A 123 18.40 10.44 17.03
CA THR A 123 18.42 11.66 17.84
C THR A 123 18.13 11.34 19.31
N ASN A 124 18.63 12.17 20.23
CA ASN A 124 18.22 12.17 21.64
C ASN A 124 17.26 13.33 21.96
N ASP A 125 16.87 14.12 20.96
CA ASP A 125 15.92 15.23 21.12
C ASP A 125 14.48 14.74 20.89
N GLU A 126 13.72 14.63 21.97
CA GLU A 126 12.32 14.20 21.97
C GLU A 126 11.39 15.13 21.18
N GLU A 127 11.69 16.43 21.10
CA GLU A 127 10.89 17.35 20.30
C GLU A 127 11.09 17.08 18.81
N VAL A 128 12.32 16.77 18.38
CA VAL A 128 12.58 16.33 17.01
C VAL A 128 11.83 15.03 16.71
N VAL A 129 11.84 14.05 17.63
CA VAL A 129 11.07 12.80 17.47
C VAL A 129 9.58 13.11 17.31
N ARG A 130 9.02 13.95 18.18
CA ARG A 130 7.61 14.37 18.13
C ARG A 130 7.26 15.04 16.80
N GLN A 131 8.08 15.96 16.32
CA GLN A 131 7.85 16.65 15.04
C GLN A 131 7.92 15.68 13.87
N PHE A 132 8.81 14.69 13.91
CA PHE A 132 8.86 13.65 12.90
C PHE A 132 7.60 12.77 12.92
N ALA A 133 7.14 12.36 14.10
CA ALA A 133 5.91 11.60 14.27
C ALA A 133 4.67 12.32 13.73
N LEU A 134 4.56 13.64 13.94
CA LEU A 134 3.39 14.43 13.55
C LEU A 134 3.36 14.83 12.07
N ARG A 135 4.53 14.97 11.43
CA ARG A 135 4.63 15.63 10.11
C ARG A 135 5.03 14.69 8.97
N LYS A 136 5.69 13.57 9.25
CA LYS A 136 6.23 12.72 8.18
C LYS A 136 5.15 11.80 7.63
N PRO A 137 5.00 11.70 6.30
CA PRO A 137 4.04 10.78 5.70
C PRO A 137 4.64 9.36 5.62
N ALA A 138 4.94 8.76 6.77
CA ALA A 138 5.45 7.40 6.91
C ALA A 138 4.80 6.72 8.11
N PHE A 139 4.42 5.45 7.98
CA PHE A 139 3.65 4.75 9.02
C PHE A 139 4.51 3.88 9.95
N ARG A 140 5.79 3.71 9.64
CA ARG A 140 6.82 3.27 10.59
C ARG A 140 7.89 4.35 10.74
N ILE A 141 7.93 5.00 11.89
CA ILE A 141 9.01 5.93 12.25
C ILE A 141 9.87 5.24 13.30
N CYS A 142 11.03 4.76 12.88
CA CYS A 142 12.00 4.08 13.71
C CYS A 142 12.89 5.13 14.40
N VAL A 143 13.03 5.07 15.72
CA VAL A 143 13.88 5.99 16.48
C VAL A 143 15.05 5.21 17.05
N ASN A 144 16.28 5.66 16.79
CA ASN A 144 17.51 5.08 17.33
C ASN A 144 17.67 3.57 17.10
N THR A 145 17.13 3.07 15.98
CA THR A 145 17.20 1.65 15.59
C THR A 145 17.37 1.52 14.08
N SER A 146 17.89 0.38 13.62
CA SER A 146 17.93 0.03 12.21
C SER A 146 16.54 0.15 11.58
N ALA A 147 16.42 0.85 10.45
CA ALA A 147 15.15 1.03 9.75
C ALA A 147 14.58 -0.31 9.27
N ALA A 148 15.44 -1.17 8.71
CA ALA A 148 15.02 -2.45 8.15
C ALA A 148 14.50 -3.41 9.22
N LEU A 149 15.25 -3.59 10.32
CA LEU A 149 14.88 -4.51 11.41
C LEU A 149 13.84 -3.90 12.35
N GLY A 150 13.88 -2.58 12.54
CA GLY A 150 12.93 -1.88 13.39
C GLY A 150 11.54 -1.86 12.80
N ALA A 151 11.41 -1.58 11.50
CA ALA A 151 10.11 -1.47 10.84
C ALA A 151 9.36 -2.81 10.76
N VAL A 152 10.07 -3.93 10.67
CA VAL A 152 9.47 -5.28 10.67
C VAL A 152 9.14 -5.79 12.06
N GLY A 153 9.42 -5.02 13.13
CA GLY A 153 9.15 -5.41 14.51
C GLY A 153 10.16 -6.39 15.11
N TYR A 154 11.40 -6.45 14.59
CA TYR A 154 12.45 -7.31 15.16
C TYR A 154 13.16 -6.65 16.35
N THR A 155 13.52 -5.37 16.20
CA THR A 155 14.19 -4.59 17.27
C THR A 155 13.27 -3.57 17.94
N THR A 156 11.98 -3.59 17.62
CA THR A 156 10.97 -2.68 18.17
C THR A 156 9.73 -3.48 18.59
N ASN A 157 8.79 -2.82 19.27
CA ASN A 157 7.52 -3.42 19.68
C ASN A 157 6.41 -3.29 18.60
N LEU A 158 6.77 -3.01 17.35
CA LEU A 158 5.81 -3.12 16.25
C LEU A 158 5.44 -4.59 16.05
N PHE A 159 4.22 -4.85 15.54
CA PHE A 159 3.82 -6.22 15.26
C PHE A 159 4.80 -6.86 14.25
N PRO A 160 5.37 -8.05 14.54
CA PRO A 160 6.33 -8.68 13.65
C PRO A 160 5.70 -9.01 12.29
N SER A 161 6.21 -8.44 11.20
CA SER A 161 5.66 -8.66 9.86
C SER A 161 6.66 -8.38 8.75
N MET A 162 6.52 -9.11 7.64
CA MET A 162 7.23 -8.86 6.38
C MET A 162 6.33 -8.23 5.31
N THR A 163 5.07 -7.91 5.66
CA THR A 163 4.13 -7.18 4.81
C THR A 163 3.73 -5.92 5.54
N LEU A 164 4.19 -4.78 5.03
CA LEU A 164 4.12 -3.50 5.74
C LEU A 164 3.23 -2.54 4.93
N GLY A 165 1.98 -2.31 5.36
CA GLY A 165 1.00 -1.54 4.57
C GLY A 165 1.31 -0.03 4.50
N CYS A 166 1.39 0.58 3.33
CA CYS A 166 1.75 1.99 3.19
C CYS A 166 0.58 2.97 3.41
N GLY A 167 -0.52 2.53 4.02
CA GLY A 167 -1.73 3.33 4.26
C GLY A 167 -2.38 3.88 2.99
N ALA A 168 -3.45 4.67 3.14
CA ALA A 168 -4.20 5.22 2.01
C ALA A 168 -3.34 6.10 1.09
N ALA A 169 -2.40 6.85 1.68
CA ALA A 169 -1.44 7.68 0.93
C ALA A 169 -0.57 6.83 -0.03
N GLY A 170 -0.18 5.63 0.37
CA GLY A 170 0.54 4.67 -0.47
C GLY A 170 -0.38 3.73 -1.27
N GLY A 171 -1.70 4.00 -1.35
CA GLY A 171 -2.66 3.16 -2.08
C GLY A 171 -3.00 1.84 -1.39
N ASN A 172 -2.85 1.75 -0.06
CA ASN A 172 -3.19 0.55 0.72
C ASN A 172 -4.36 0.80 1.68
N ILE A 173 -5.06 -0.28 2.03
CA ILE A 173 -6.22 -0.21 2.94
C ILE A 173 -5.83 0.02 4.40
N THR A 174 -4.60 -0.34 4.79
CA THR A 174 -4.07 -0.20 6.15
C THR A 174 -2.63 0.29 6.14
N SER A 175 -2.24 0.96 7.23
CA SER A 175 -0.88 1.37 7.57
C SER A 175 -0.13 0.33 8.42
N ASP A 176 -0.82 -0.71 8.84
CA ASP A 176 -0.33 -1.64 9.85
C ASP A 176 0.78 -2.55 9.31
N ASN A 177 1.57 -3.07 10.24
CA ASN A 177 2.29 -4.31 10.02
C ASN A 177 1.26 -5.44 9.99
N ILE A 178 1.12 -6.12 8.84
CA ILE A 178 0.06 -7.12 8.66
C ILE A 178 0.23 -8.24 9.67
N SER A 179 -0.86 -8.52 10.38
CA SER A 179 -1.00 -9.51 11.45
C SER A 179 -2.09 -10.53 11.12
N PRO A 180 -2.17 -11.67 11.83
CA PRO A 180 -3.24 -12.65 11.64
C PRO A 180 -4.65 -12.08 11.79
N LEU A 181 -4.84 -11.00 12.56
CA LEU A 181 -6.13 -10.34 12.72
C LEU A 181 -6.65 -9.72 11.42
N HIS A 182 -5.76 -9.41 10.48
CA HIS A 182 -6.12 -8.92 9.15
C HIS A 182 -6.64 -10.03 8.23
N LEU A 183 -6.46 -11.30 8.60
CA LEU A 183 -6.82 -12.46 7.80
C LEU A 183 -8.11 -13.14 8.28
N ILE A 184 -8.80 -12.57 9.27
CA ILE A 184 -10.04 -13.10 9.81
C ILE A 184 -11.17 -12.08 9.69
N ASN A 185 -12.38 -12.58 9.43
CA ASN A 185 -13.59 -11.78 9.55
C ASN A 185 -14.15 -11.93 10.97
N LEU A 186 -14.52 -10.81 11.60
CA LEU A 186 -15.15 -10.81 12.92
C LEU A 186 -16.68 -10.80 12.79
N LYS A 187 -17.31 -11.95 13.05
CA LYS A 187 -18.77 -12.06 13.16
C LYS A 187 -19.23 -11.49 14.50
N ARG A 188 -20.17 -10.54 14.49
CA ARG A 188 -20.76 -9.94 15.70
C ARG A 188 -22.24 -10.33 15.80
N VAL A 189 -22.63 -10.87 16.94
CA VAL A 189 -24.04 -11.11 17.30
C VAL A 189 -24.47 -9.97 18.22
N ALA A 190 -25.44 -9.17 17.79
CA ALA A 190 -25.89 -7.99 18.51
C ALA A 190 -27.37 -8.12 18.86
N TYR A 191 -27.70 -7.96 20.14
CA TYR A 191 -29.09 -7.93 20.63
C TYR A 191 -29.63 -6.50 20.59
N GLY A 192 -30.93 -6.35 20.29
CA GLY A 192 -31.62 -5.07 20.36
C GLY A 192 -31.69 -4.58 21.80
N VAL A 193 -31.12 -3.40 22.07
CA VAL A 193 -31.12 -2.74 23.40
C VAL A 193 -31.83 -1.39 23.38
N ARG A 194 -32.39 -1.00 22.22
CA ARG A 194 -33.07 0.28 21.98
C ARG A 194 -34.22 0.05 21.03
N GLU A 195 -35.35 0.66 21.35
CA GLU A 195 -36.50 0.76 20.45
C GLU A 195 -36.33 1.97 19.52
N LEU A 196 -36.78 1.83 18.27
CA LEU A 196 -36.91 2.98 17.37
C LEU A 196 -38.08 3.83 17.86
N ALA A 197 -37.81 5.06 18.29
CA ALA A 197 -38.90 6.00 18.55
C ALA A 197 -39.71 6.15 17.26
N ALA A 198 -41.02 5.93 17.35
CA ALA A 198 -41.90 6.26 16.24
C ALA A 198 -41.63 7.73 15.86
N PRO A 199 -41.42 8.05 14.57
CA PRO A 199 -41.30 9.43 14.17
C PRO A 199 -42.53 10.15 14.74
N ALA A 200 -42.30 11.22 15.51
CA ALA A 200 -43.39 11.99 16.09
C ALA A 200 -44.37 12.27 14.95
N ALA A 201 -45.62 11.80 15.09
CA ALA A 201 -46.64 12.00 14.08
C ALA A 201 -46.75 13.50 13.88
N SER A 202 -46.12 13.99 12.81
CA SER A 202 -46.22 15.37 12.40
C SER A 202 -47.70 15.59 12.13
N LYS A 203 -48.38 16.31 13.03
CA LYS A 203 -49.81 16.62 12.90
C LYS A 203 -50.13 17.30 11.56
N THR A 204 -49.13 17.74 10.82
CA THR A 204 -49.23 18.31 9.46
C THR A 204 -49.60 17.28 8.40
N ALA A 205 -49.28 15.99 8.54
CA ALA A 205 -49.59 14.99 7.51
C ALA A 205 -51.09 14.62 7.45
N ALA A 206 -51.80 14.67 8.58
CA ALA A 206 -53.23 14.32 8.64
C ALA A 206 -54.14 15.43 8.10
N VAL A 207 -53.69 16.69 8.09
CA VAL A 207 -54.47 17.82 7.56
C VAL A 207 -54.40 17.87 6.02
N HIS A 208 -53.30 17.43 5.41
CA HIS A 208 -53.15 17.46 3.94
C HIS A 208 -53.85 16.31 3.20
N ALA A 209 -54.18 15.20 3.87
CA ALA A 209 -54.91 14.10 3.23
C ALA A 209 -56.43 14.37 3.08
N ALA A 210 -56.98 15.33 3.83
CA ALA A 210 -58.41 15.63 3.82
C ALA A 210 -58.82 16.74 2.84
N ALA A 211 -57.87 17.49 2.27
CA ALA A 211 -58.14 18.48 1.24
C ALA A 211 -57.74 17.91 -0.13
N ALA A 212 -58.70 17.28 -0.81
CA ALA A 212 -58.60 16.95 -2.22
C ALA A 212 -58.52 18.24 -3.05
N GLY A 213 -57.33 18.85 -3.10
CA GLY A 213 -56.98 19.92 -4.02
C GLY A 213 -55.97 19.36 -5.00
N GLY A 214 -56.34 19.30 -6.29
CA GLY A 214 -55.52 18.73 -7.34
C GLY A 214 -54.12 19.34 -7.45
N ARG A 215 -53.30 18.78 -8.36
CA ARG A 215 -51.88 19.05 -8.65
C ARG A 215 -51.34 20.45 -8.26
N ARG A 216 -52.12 21.51 -8.49
CA ARG A 216 -51.81 22.90 -8.15
C ARG A 216 -51.65 23.18 -6.64
N ALA A 217 -52.45 22.55 -5.78
CA ALA A 217 -52.30 22.68 -4.32
C ALA A 217 -51.04 21.96 -3.80
N ILE A 218 -50.60 20.90 -4.49
CA ILE A 218 -49.35 20.20 -4.21
C ILE A 218 -48.17 21.06 -4.68
N GLU A 219 -48.27 21.70 -5.85
CA GLU A 219 -47.25 22.63 -6.37
C GLU A 219 -47.06 23.84 -5.45
N GLU A 220 -48.14 24.47 -4.97
CA GLU A 220 -48.05 25.60 -4.02
C GLU A 220 -47.42 25.20 -2.68
N LEU A 221 -47.68 23.98 -2.19
CA LEU A 221 -47.05 23.45 -0.98
C LEU A 221 -45.55 23.17 -1.17
N VAL A 222 -45.18 22.66 -2.33
CA VAL A 222 -43.77 22.43 -2.69
C VAL A 222 -43.04 23.75 -2.81
N ASP A 223 -43.63 24.78 -3.43
CA ASP A 223 -43.04 26.11 -3.53
C ASP A 223 -42.92 26.81 -2.16
N GLN A 224 -43.93 26.66 -1.28
CA GLN A 224 -43.85 27.17 0.09
C GLN A 224 -42.74 26.49 0.90
N TRP A 225 -42.59 25.17 0.74
CA TRP A 225 -41.56 24.40 1.43
C TRP A 225 -40.14 24.70 0.88
N LEU A 226 -40.01 24.90 -0.43
CA LEU A 226 -38.76 25.31 -1.06
C LEU A 226 -38.40 26.77 -0.72
N GLY A 227 -39.39 27.67 -0.63
CA GLY A 227 -39.19 29.06 -0.20
C GLY A 227 -38.85 29.19 1.30
N ALA A 228 -39.35 28.30 2.16
CA ALA A 228 -38.99 28.30 3.59
C ALA A 228 -37.51 27.93 3.84
N ARG A 229 -36.84 27.30 2.87
CA ARG A 229 -35.42 26.95 2.94
C ARG A 229 -34.47 28.09 2.55
N THR A 230 -34.95 29.19 1.99
CA THR A 230 -34.07 30.29 1.54
C THR A 230 -33.82 31.38 2.59
N THR A 231 -34.48 31.34 3.76
CA THR A 231 -34.31 32.41 4.79
C THR A 231 -33.67 31.97 6.11
N ALA A 232 -33.22 30.72 6.26
CA ALA A 232 -32.48 30.27 7.43
C ALA A 232 -31.07 29.74 7.08
N GLY A 233 -30.12 30.68 6.97
CA GLY A 233 -28.73 30.55 7.40
C GLY A 233 -27.89 29.30 7.05
N ASN A 234 -27.32 29.33 5.84
CA ASN A 234 -25.96 28.95 5.37
C ASN A 234 -25.28 27.57 5.67
N PRO A 235 -24.39 27.11 4.75
CA PRO A 235 -24.30 25.71 4.35
C PRO A 235 -22.89 25.08 4.48
N ALA A 236 -22.80 23.76 4.29
CA ALA A 236 -21.58 23.10 3.80
C ALA A 236 -21.96 21.94 2.86
N PRO A 237 -21.15 21.66 1.81
CA PRO A 237 -21.58 20.86 0.67
C PRO A 237 -21.20 19.38 0.80
N VAL A 238 -21.78 18.55 -0.06
CA VAL A 238 -21.10 17.59 -0.96
C VAL A 238 -21.86 16.26 -1.16
N ALA A 239 -21.94 15.91 -2.44
CA ALA A 239 -22.11 14.60 -3.10
C ALA A 239 -23.52 14.01 -3.23
N ALA A 240 -23.90 13.84 -4.50
CA ALA A 240 -25.04 13.09 -4.95
C ALA A 240 -24.91 11.61 -4.56
N SER A 241 -25.97 11.05 -3.99
CA SER A 241 -26.13 9.60 -3.83
C SER A 241 -26.24 8.94 -5.22
N PRO A 242 -25.54 7.83 -5.50
CA PRO A 242 -25.83 7.03 -6.68
C PRO A 242 -27.26 6.45 -6.56
N PRO A 243 -27.94 6.16 -7.68
CA PRO A 243 -29.28 5.57 -7.65
C PRO A 243 -29.25 4.23 -6.91
N ALA A 244 -30.33 3.97 -6.17
CA ALA A 244 -30.52 2.72 -5.44
C ALA A 244 -30.46 1.53 -6.41
N ALA A 245 -29.71 0.49 -6.03
CA ALA A 245 -29.66 -0.75 -6.79
C ALA A 245 -31.07 -1.37 -6.87
N PRO A 246 -31.48 -1.87 -8.04
CA PRO A 246 -32.81 -2.45 -8.20
C PRO A 246 -32.94 -3.74 -7.37
N PRO A 247 -34.17 -4.12 -6.99
CA PRO A 247 -34.42 -5.28 -6.14
C PRO A 247 -33.93 -6.57 -6.81
N LEU A 248 -33.44 -7.53 -6.02
CA LEU A 248 -32.94 -8.85 -6.46
C LEU A 248 -33.90 -9.61 -7.41
N SER A 249 -35.19 -9.28 -7.41
CA SER A 249 -36.20 -9.82 -8.32
C SER A 249 -36.03 -9.39 -9.77
N SER A 250 -35.37 -8.26 -10.07
CA SER A 250 -35.18 -7.77 -11.45
C SER A 250 -34.06 -8.48 -12.21
N TYR A 251 -33.35 -9.42 -11.58
CA TYR A 251 -32.21 -10.12 -12.16
C TYR A 251 -32.50 -11.56 -12.60
N LYS A 252 -33.72 -12.07 -12.37
CA LYS A 252 -34.09 -13.44 -12.78
C LYS A 252 -34.21 -13.62 -14.30
N ASP A 253 -34.56 -12.55 -15.01
CA ASP A 253 -34.76 -12.59 -16.47
C ASP A 253 -33.49 -12.20 -17.26
N LEU A 254 -32.37 -11.96 -16.55
CA LEU A 254 -31.07 -11.61 -17.14
C LEU A 254 -30.05 -12.76 -17.11
N GLU A 255 -30.43 -13.94 -16.61
CA GLU A 255 -29.57 -15.12 -16.70
C GLU A 255 -29.56 -15.64 -18.16
N PRO A 256 -28.42 -15.66 -18.86
CA PRO A 256 -28.34 -16.29 -20.18
C PRO A 256 -28.62 -17.79 -20.03
N PRO A 257 -29.23 -18.44 -21.03
CA PRO A 257 -29.53 -19.87 -20.95
C PRO A 257 -28.24 -20.65 -20.73
N ARG A 258 -28.17 -21.40 -19.62
CA ARG A 258 -27.04 -22.26 -19.31
C ARG A 258 -26.92 -23.33 -20.41
N PRO A 259 -25.74 -23.53 -21.02
CA PRO A 259 -25.52 -24.66 -21.90
C PRO A 259 -25.75 -25.94 -21.10
N GLN A 260 -26.62 -26.82 -21.60
CA GLN A 260 -26.74 -28.17 -21.07
C GLN A 260 -25.46 -28.92 -21.41
N VAL A 261 -24.57 -29.05 -20.44
CA VAL A 261 -23.36 -29.85 -20.58
C VAL A 261 -23.74 -31.31 -20.37
N GLU A 262 -23.63 -32.12 -21.41
CA GLU A 262 -23.66 -33.58 -21.31
C GLU A 262 -22.62 -34.03 -20.28
N LYS A 263 -23.10 -34.67 -19.20
CA LYS A 263 -22.22 -35.25 -18.18
C LYS A 263 -21.60 -36.52 -18.73
N THR A 264 -20.38 -36.42 -19.26
CA THR A 264 -19.53 -37.61 -19.46
C THR A 264 -18.82 -37.91 -18.14
N GLU A 265 -19.23 -38.98 -17.46
CA GLU A 265 -18.57 -39.44 -16.23
C GLU A 265 -17.15 -39.93 -16.55
N THR A 266 -16.15 -39.25 -15.99
CA THR A 266 -14.75 -39.69 -16.05
C THR A 266 -14.23 -39.97 -14.64
N LYS A 267 -13.59 -41.14 -14.47
CA LYS A 267 -13.07 -41.63 -13.18
C LYS A 267 -11.90 -40.75 -12.67
N PRO A 268 -11.88 -40.37 -11.38
CA PRO A 268 -10.78 -39.57 -10.80
C PRO A 268 -9.49 -40.36 -10.60
N VAL A 269 -8.35 -39.71 -10.85
CA VAL A 269 -7.00 -40.26 -10.67
C VAL A 269 -6.38 -39.80 -9.34
N GLY A 270 -5.46 -40.62 -8.80
CA GLY A 270 -4.91 -40.44 -7.45
C GLY A 270 -3.81 -39.37 -7.30
N PHE A 271 -3.18 -38.95 -8.39
CA PHE A 271 -2.08 -37.98 -8.39
C PHE A 271 -2.00 -37.27 -9.75
N VAL A 272 -1.60 -36.00 -9.77
CA VAL A 272 -1.46 -35.17 -10.98
C VAL A 272 -0.10 -34.48 -10.91
N CYS A 273 0.76 -34.67 -11.91
CA CYS A 273 2.06 -34.02 -12.00
C CYS A 273 2.04 -32.81 -12.97
N GLU A 274 3.12 -32.03 -13.00
CA GLU A 274 3.21 -30.80 -13.82
C GLU A 274 3.09 -31.07 -15.33
N GLU A 275 3.59 -32.22 -15.80
CA GLU A 275 3.48 -32.66 -17.20
C GLU A 275 2.00 -32.91 -17.59
N ASP A 276 1.21 -33.50 -16.67
CA ASP A 276 -0.21 -33.78 -16.89
C ASP A 276 -1.02 -32.49 -17.01
N VAL A 277 -0.68 -31.48 -16.18
CA VAL A 277 -1.28 -30.14 -16.24
C VAL A 277 -0.98 -29.50 -17.60
N ARG A 278 0.26 -29.62 -18.07
CA ARG A 278 0.69 -29.04 -19.34
C ARG A 278 0.00 -29.70 -20.54
N ALA A 279 -0.15 -31.02 -20.53
CA ALA A 279 -0.86 -31.78 -21.56
C ALA A 279 -2.36 -31.44 -21.59
N ALA A 280 -3.01 -31.29 -20.43
CA ALA A 280 -4.42 -30.92 -20.35
C ALA A 280 -4.71 -29.49 -20.86
N VAL A 281 -3.79 -28.55 -20.59
CA VAL A 281 -3.88 -27.17 -21.11
C VAL A 281 -3.73 -27.15 -22.64
N LEU A 282 -2.81 -27.95 -23.20
CA LEU A 282 -2.62 -28.07 -24.64
C LEU A 282 -3.80 -28.74 -25.35
N ALA A 283 -4.42 -29.72 -24.71
CA ALA A 283 -5.57 -30.46 -25.24
C ALA A 283 -6.92 -29.78 -24.96
N ASN A 284 -6.92 -28.61 -24.30
CA ASN A 284 -8.12 -27.86 -23.88
C ASN A 284 -9.17 -28.74 -23.16
N SER A 285 -8.71 -29.67 -22.33
CA SER A 285 -9.53 -30.69 -21.67
C SER A 285 -9.46 -30.55 -20.14
N LYS A 286 -10.51 -31.01 -19.44
CA LYS A 286 -10.61 -30.92 -17.98
C LYS A 286 -10.01 -32.15 -17.30
N MET A 287 -9.21 -31.94 -16.25
CA MET A 287 -8.68 -33.03 -15.42
C MET A 287 -9.60 -33.32 -14.23
N PRO A 288 -9.89 -34.60 -13.92
CA PRO A 288 -10.63 -34.95 -12.71
C PRO A 288 -9.71 -34.84 -11.48
N GLY A 289 -10.16 -34.12 -10.45
CA GLY A 289 -9.40 -33.88 -9.23
C GLY A 289 -9.21 -35.14 -8.35
N PRO A 290 -8.20 -35.16 -7.46
CA PRO A 290 -7.93 -36.31 -6.60
C PRO A 290 -9.04 -36.52 -5.56
N SER A 291 -9.28 -37.78 -5.21
CA SER A 291 -10.26 -38.21 -4.19
C SER A 291 -9.95 -37.57 -2.83
N ILE A 292 -10.97 -36.96 -2.23
CA ILE A 292 -10.92 -36.16 -1.00
C ILE A 292 -10.67 -37.07 0.22
N ARG A 293 -9.42 -37.49 0.44
CA ARG A 293 -8.98 -38.01 1.76
C ARG A 293 -7.64 -37.47 2.24
N ARG A 294 -6.82 -36.84 1.39
CA ARG A 294 -5.63 -36.08 1.81
C ARG A 294 -5.41 -34.93 0.85
N LEU A 295 -5.80 -33.71 1.24
CA LEU A 295 -5.47 -32.49 0.50
C LEU A 295 -4.58 -31.63 1.38
N ILE A 296 -3.32 -31.46 0.96
CA ILE A 296 -2.44 -30.38 1.43
C ILE A 296 -2.62 -29.24 0.42
N MET A 297 -3.14 -28.10 0.87
CA MET A 297 -3.29 -26.90 0.04
C MET A 297 -2.10 -25.97 0.26
N THR A 298 -1.30 -25.76 -0.79
CA THR A 298 -0.39 -24.61 -0.92
C THR A 298 -1.01 -23.58 -1.86
N PRO A 299 -1.10 -22.30 -1.47
CA PRO A 299 -1.62 -21.27 -2.37
C PRO A 299 -0.50 -20.77 -3.29
N ASN A 300 -0.70 -20.90 -4.60
CA ASN A 300 0.07 -20.15 -5.60
C ASN A 300 -0.88 -19.26 -6.41
N THR A 301 -0.61 -17.96 -6.44
CA THR A 301 -1.41 -16.94 -7.11
C THR A 301 -1.02 -16.80 -8.58
N THR A 302 -1.15 -17.84 -9.41
CA THR A 302 -1.16 -17.65 -10.88
C THR A 302 -1.79 -18.82 -11.66
N THR A 303 -2.91 -19.40 -11.25
CA THR A 303 -3.76 -20.17 -12.20
C THR A 303 -5.19 -20.27 -11.68
N ARG A 304 -6.18 -19.80 -12.47
CA ARG A 304 -7.59 -20.10 -12.19
C ARG A 304 -7.85 -21.56 -12.57
N VAL A 305 -7.81 -22.46 -11.59
CA VAL A 305 -8.37 -23.81 -11.71
C VAL A 305 -9.66 -23.83 -10.88
N SER A 306 -10.79 -24.01 -11.55
CA SER A 306 -12.08 -24.26 -10.88
C SER A 306 -12.16 -25.74 -10.49
N CYS A 307 -11.90 -26.04 -9.21
CA CYS A 307 -12.29 -27.33 -8.65
C CYS A 307 -13.80 -27.35 -8.44
N ILE A 308 -14.49 -28.20 -9.19
CA ILE A 308 -15.90 -28.52 -8.97
C ILE A 308 -15.96 -29.54 -7.83
N ARG A 309 -16.65 -29.18 -6.74
CA ARG A 309 -17.13 -30.15 -5.75
C ARG A 309 -18.13 -31.07 -6.44
N ALA A 310 -17.92 -32.38 -6.33
CA ALA A 310 -19.00 -33.35 -6.51
C ALA A 310 -20.05 -33.17 -5.41
#